data_AF-X1NQN2-F1
#
_entry.id   AF-X1NQN2-F1
#
_cell.length_a   1.000
_cell.length_b   1.000
_cell.length_c   1.000
_cell.angle_alpha   90.00
_cell.angle_beta   90.00
_cell.angle_gamma   90.00
#
_symmetry.space_group_name_H-M   'P 1'
#
loop_
_entity.id
_entity.type
_entity.pdbx_description
1 polymer ?
#
loop_
_entity_poly.entity_id
_entity_poly.type
_entity_poly.pdbx_seq_one_letter_code
_entity_poly.pdbx_strand_id
1 'polypeptide(L)'
;IKAYDLAIGIVLGANILNMTIPFFSDIFYDGPPILSVVSPQHIISALMAIILTSIAIASVVYKPKRAVFSLGIAAWLIFLGYFLGIFLIFKIGIKI
;
A
#
# COMPACT_ATOMS: atom_id res chain seq x y z
N ILE A 1 -3.16 24.59 -4.63
CA ILE A 1 -2.74 23.16 -4.70
C ILE A 1 -3.15 22.65 -6.08
N LYS A 2 -2.26 22.00 -6.83
CA LYS A 2 -2.64 21.46 -8.15
C LYS A 2 -3.37 20.12 -7.96
N ALA A 3 -4.23 19.74 -8.90
CA ALA A 3 -5.06 18.55 -8.78
C ALA A 3 -4.25 17.26 -8.52
N TYR A 4 -3.04 17.16 -9.08
CA TYR A 4 -2.15 16.03 -8.85
C TYR A 4 -1.60 15.96 -7.40
N ASP A 5 -1.27 17.10 -6.79
CA ASP A 5 -0.80 17.16 -5.41
C ASP A 5 -1.92 16.74 -4.45
N LEU A 6 -3.15 17.16 -4.74
CA LEU A 6 -4.35 16.76 -4.01
C LEU A 6 -4.62 15.26 -4.15
N ALA A 7 -4.53 14.71 -5.36
CA ALA A 7 -4.73 13.28 -5.60
C ALA A 7 -3.71 12.41 -4.83
N ILE A 8 -2.43 12.79 -4.83
CA ILE A 8 -1.40 12.11 -4.05
C ILE A 8 -1.72 12.19 -2.54
N GLY A 9 -2.10 13.37 -2.06
CA GLY A 9 -2.49 13.57 -0.66
C GLY A 9 -3.68 12.70 -0.24
N ILE A 10 -4.70 12.56 -1.10
CA ILE A 10 -5.85 11.70 -0.86
C ILE A 10 -5.43 10.23 -0.78
N VAL A 11 -4.63 9.75 -1.73
CA VAL A 11 -4.19 8.34 -1.77
C VAL A 11 -3.33 7.99 -0.55
N LEU A 12 -2.33 8.82 -0.23
CA LEU A 12 -1.48 8.58 0.94
C LEU A 12 -2.24 8.74 2.25
N GLY A 13 -3.13 9.73 2.33
CA GLY A 13 -3.98 9.97 3.49
C GLY A 13 -4.90 8.78 3.78
N ALA A 14 -5.55 8.21 2.76
CA ALA A 14 -6.38 7.02 2.90
C ALA A 14 -5.58 5.81 3.40
N ASN A 15 -4.35 5.61 2.92
CA ASN A 15 -3.49 4.52 3.38
C ASN A 15 -3.06 4.67 4.85
N ILE A 16 -2.78 5.90 5.29
CA ILE A 16 -2.47 6.17 6.71
C ILE A 16 -3.72 5.91 7.57
N LEU A 17 -4.90 6.40 7.14
CA LEU A 17 -6.16 6.16 7.84
C LEU A 17 -6.46 4.66 7.98
N ASN A 18 -6.20 3.85 6.95
CA ASN A 18 -6.39 2.40 7.04
C ASN A 18 -5.56 1.76 8.17
N MET A 19 -4.34 2.25 8.43
CA MET A 19 -3.50 1.74 9.52
C MET A 19 -3.94 2.24 10.89
N THR A 20 -4.74 3.30 10.97
CA THR A 20 -5.37 3.72 12.24
C THR A 20 -6.57 2.86 12.63
N ILE A 21 -7.18 2.15 11.67
CA ILE A 21 -8.36 1.31 11.94
C ILE A 21 -8.05 0.24 12.99
N PRO A 22 -7.01 -0.62 12.83
CA PRO A 22 -6.69 -1.61 13.87
C PRO A 22 -6.39 -0.98 15.23
N PHE A 23 -5.71 0.18 15.26
CA PHE A 23 -5.43 0.90 16.50
C PHE A 23 -6.71 1.30 17.24
N PHE A 24 -7.67 1.91 16.54
CA PHE A 24 -8.94 2.25 17.17
C PHE A 24 -9.79 1.02 17.49
N SER A 25 -9.75 -0.01 16.64
CA SER A 25 -10.45 -1.25 16.91
C SER A 25 -9.92 -1.97 18.16
N ASP A 26 -8.61 -1.93 18.43
CA ASP A 26 -8.00 -2.50 19.65
C ASP A 26 -8.45 -1.78 20.93
N ILE A 27 -8.90 -0.51 20.86
CA ILE A 27 -9.42 0.22 22.03
C ILE A 27 -10.79 -0.33 22.48
N PHE A 28 -11.60 -0.79 21.53
CA PHE A 28 -12.96 -1.28 21.79
C PHE A 28 -13.07 -2.81 21.78
N TYR A 29 -11.98 -3.50 21.44
CA TYR A 29 -11.95 -4.95 21.34
C TYR A 29 -11.36 -5.55 22.62
N ASP A 30 -12.15 -6.38 23.32
CA ASP A 30 -11.73 -7.03 24.57
C ASP A 30 -10.79 -8.23 24.37
N GLY A 31 -10.48 -8.58 23.11
CA GLY A 31 -9.61 -9.72 22.78
C GLY A 31 -8.13 -9.35 22.65
N PRO A 32 -7.29 -10.28 22.15
CA PRO A 32 -5.90 -10.00 21.85
C PRO A 32 -5.76 -8.93 20.74
N PRO A 33 -4.61 -8.24 20.62
CA PRO A 33 -4.42 -7.22 19.59
C PRO A 33 -4.79 -7.74 18.20
N ILE A 34 -5.57 -7.00 17.43
CA ILE A 34 -6.18 -7.47 16.18
C ILE A 34 -5.12 -7.96 15.19
N LEU A 35 -4.00 -7.24 15.08
CA LEU A 35 -2.90 -7.62 14.20
C LEU A 35 -2.20 -8.93 14.61
N SER A 36 -2.34 -9.37 15.87
CA SER A 36 -1.76 -10.62 16.37
C SER A 36 -2.55 -11.87 15.96
N VAL A 37 -3.83 -11.70 15.61
CA VAL A 37 -4.73 -12.80 15.22
C VAL A 37 -5.05 -12.83 13.72
N VAL A 38 -4.37 -12.00 12.93
CA VAL A 38 -4.54 -11.97 11.46
C VAL A 38 -4.01 -13.26 10.86
N SER A 39 -4.81 -13.82 9.94
CA SER A 39 -4.46 -15.00 9.16
C SER A 39 -3.12 -14.83 8.41
N PRO A 40 -2.17 -15.78 8.51
CA PRO A 40 -0.91 -15.75 7.74
C PRO A 40 -1.09 -15.63 6.22
N GLN A 41 -2.28 -15.92 5.70
CA GLN A 41 -2.69 -15.76 4.31
C GLN A 41 -2.53 -14.31 3.82
N HIS A 42 -2.53 -13.32 4.72
CA HIS A 42 -2.34 -11.91 4.39
C HIS A 42 -0.88 -11.47 4.28
N ILE A 43 0.10 -12.35 4.52
CA ILE A 43 1.55 -11.99 4.47
C ILE A 43 1.92 -11.35 3.13
N ILE A 44 1.43 -11.89 2.01
CA ILE A 44 1.74 -11.35 0.67
C ILE A 44 1.10 -9.97 0.50
N SER A 45 -0.15 -9.80 0.91
CA SER A 45 -0.83 -8.51 0.88
C SER A 45 -0.09 -7.46 1.73
N ALA A 46 0.38 -7.84 2.91
CA ALA A 46 1.15 -6.96 3.79
C ALA A 46 2.50 -6.56 3.15
N LEU A 47 3.25 -7.53 2.60
CA LEU A 47 4.50 -7.26 1.90
C LEU A 47 4.31 -6.33 0.70
N MET A 48 3.27 -6.57 -0.12
CA MET A 48 2.95 -5.72 -1.26
C MET A 48 2.60 -4.30 -0.82
N ALA A 49 1.80 -4.14 0.25
CA ALA A 49 1.46 -2.83 0.80
C ALA A 49 2.71 -2.07 1.28
N ILE A 50 3.64 -2.75 1.96
CA ILE A 50 4.92 -2.16 2.40
C ILE A 50 5.74 -1.71 1.20
N ILE A 51 5.98 -2.59 0.23
CA ILE A 51 6.81 -2.29 -0.96
C ILE A 51 6.24 -1.10 -1.73
N LEU A 52 4.94 -1.10 -2.04
CA LEU A 52 4.31 -0.04 -2.82
C LEU A 52 4.32 1.29 -2.06
N THR A 53 4.08 1.26 -0.74
CA THR A 53 4.12 2.47 0.10
C THR A 53 5.54 3.02 0.20
N SER A 54 6.55 2.16 0.35
CA SER A 54 7.97 2.57 0.34
C SER A 54 8.37 3.24 -0.98
N ILE A 55 7.93 2.71 -2.12
CA ILE A 55 8.17 3.34 -3.43
C ILE A 55 7.49 4.72 -3.50
N ALA A 56 6.25 4.83 -3.03
CA ALA A 56 5.52 6.10 -3.00
C ALA A 56 6.22 7.14 -2.10
N ILE A 57 6.66 6.74 -0.90
CA ILE A 57 7.42 7.63 0.00
C ILE A 57 8.74 8.04 -0.64
N ALA A 58 9.51 7.09 -1.19
CA ALA A 58 10.77 7.38 -1.88
C ALA A 58 10.57 8.36 -3.04
N SER A 59 9.48 8.22 -3.81
CA SER A 59 9.10 9.15 -4.87
C SER A 59 8.92 10.58 -4.36
N VAL A 60 8.23 10.75 -3.23
CA VAL A 60 7.97 12.06 -2.61
C VAL A 60 9.27 12.68 -2.06
N VAL A 61 10.12 11.87 -1.42
CA VAL A 61 11.38 12.32 -0.80
C VAL A 61 12.42 12.68 -1.86
N TYR A 62 12.70 11.78 -2.81
CA TYR A 62 13.80 11.94 -3.76
C TYR A 62 13.41 12.71 -5.03
N LYS A 63 12.11 12.87 -5.32
CA LYS A 63 11.59 13.61 -6.48
C LYS A 63 12.35 13.29 -7.78
N PRO A 64 12.39 12.01 -8.20
CA PRO A 64 13.15 11.61 -9.37
C PRO A 64 12.68 12.35 -10.62
N LYS A 65 13.63 12.94 -11.37
CA LYS A 65 13.33 13.70 -12.60
C LYS A 65 13.15 12.84 -13.85
N ARG A 66 13.50 11.55 -13.76
CA ARG A 66 13.41 10.63 -14.90
C ARG A 66 11.96 10.20 -15.11
N ALA A 67 11.50 10.28 -16.35
CA ALA A 67 10.18 9.83 -16.78
C ALA A 67 10.32 8.98 -18.05
N VAL A 68 9.41 8.01 -18.20
CA VAL A 68 9.28 7.14 -19.37
C VAL A 68 7.83 7.24 -19.83
N PHE A 69 7.58 7.53 -21.11
CA PHE A 69 6.24 7.82 -21.63
C PHE A 69 5.48 8.88 -20.81
N SER A 70 6.16 9.96 -20.42
CA SER A 70 5.61 11.05 -19.59
C SER A 70 5.18 10.65 -18.17
N LEU A 71 5.42 9.41 -17.75
CA LEU A 71 5.18 8.91 -16.39
C LEU A 71 6.50 8.77 -15.63
N GLY A 72 6.52 9.22 -14.38
CA GLY A 72 7.68 9.04 -13.50
C GLY A 72 7.96 7.56 -13.24
N ILE A 73 9.23 7.20 -13.06
CA ILE A 73 9.63 5.81 -12.77
C ILE A 73 8.88 5.21 -11.57
N ALA A 74 8.63 5.99 -10.52
CA ALA A 74 7.86 5.52 -9.38
C ALA A 74 6.42 5.12 -9.74
N ALA A 75 5.78 5.83 -10.67
CA ALA A 75 4.44 5.47 -11.14
C ALA A 75 4.45 4.12 -11.87
N TRP A 76 5.46 3.87 -12.71
CA TRP A 76 5.65 2.57 -13.37
C TRP A 76 5.91 1.44 -12.38
N LEU A 77 6.77 1.67 -11.38
CA LEU A 77 7.06 0.67 -10.34
C LEU A 77 5.81 0.34 -9.51
N ILE A 78 5.02 1.36 -9.14
CA ILE A 78 3.77 1.15 -8.42
C ILE A 78 2.76 0.39 -9.30
N PHE A 79 2.62 0.78 -10.56
CA PHE A 79 1.72 0.14 -11.50
C PHE A 79 2.05 -1.35 -11.67
N LEU A 80 3.29 -1.67 -12.05
CA LEU A 80 3.73 -3.05 -12.26
C LEU A 80 3.69 -3.86 -10.96
N GLY A 81 4.15 -3.28 -9.85
CA GLY A 81 4.11 -3.92 -8.55
C GLY A 81 2.68 -4.24 -8.11
N TYR A 82 1.73 -3.33 -8.32
CA TYR A 82 0.32 -3.55 -7.98
C TYR A 82 -0.28 -4.74 -8.74
N PHE A 83 -0.09 -4.81 -10.06
CA PHE A 83 -0.56 -5.95 -10.86
C PHE A 83 0.12 -7.26 -10.48
N LEU A 84 1.43 -7.23 -10.20
CA LEU A 84 2.14 -8.39 -9.68
C LEU A 84 1.55 -8.84 -8.33
N GLY A 85 1.29 -7.90 -7.42
CA GLY A 85 0.67 -8.18 -6.14
C GLY A 85 -0.70 -8.84 -6.26
N ILE A 86 -1.58 -8.29 -7.11
CA ILE A 86 -2.88 -8.90 -7.41
C ILE A 86 -2.70 -10.33 -7.92
N PHE A 87 -1.81 -10.53 -8.90
CA PHE A 87 -1.58 -11.85 -9.47
C PHE A 87 -1.10 -12.86 -8.42
N LEU A 88 -0.16 -12.47 -7.55
CA LEU A 88 0.35 -13.33 -6.48
C LEU A 88 -0.73 -13.67 -5.46
N ILE A 89 -1.50 -12.67 -5.02
CA ILE A 89 -2.60 -12.86 -4.06
C ILE A 89 -3.65 -13.79 -4.64
N PHE A 90 -4.05 -13.58 -5.90
CA PHE A 90 -5.05 -14.41 -6.58
C PHE A 90 -4.57 -15.87 -6.71
N LYS A 91 -3.30 -16.07 -7.10
CA LYS A 91 -2.70 -17.40 -7.21
C LYS A 91 -2.65 -18.14 -5.88
N ILE A 92 -2.42 -17.45 -4.77
CA ILE A 92 -2.42 -18.04 -3.43
C ILE A 92 -3.85 -18.31 -2.97
N GLY A 93 -4.79 -17.40 -3.24
CA GLY A 93 -6.21 -17.58 -2.93
C GLY A 93 -6.84 -18.79 -3.64
N ILE A 94 -6.40 -19.13 -4.85
CA ILE A 94 -6.84 -20.34 -5.58
C ILE A 94 -6.26 -21.63 -4.97
N LYS A 95 -5.15 -21.56 -4.24
CA LYS A 95 -4.46 -22.73 -3.68
C LYS A 95 -4.98 -23.17 -2.30
N ILE A 96 -5.88 -22.39 -1.70
CA ILE A 96 -6.54 -22.68 -0.41
C ILE A 96 -7.88 -23.34 -0.70
#